data_AF-A0A356MPV1-F1
#
_entry.id   AF-A0A356MPV1-F1
#
_cell.length_a   1.000
_cell.length_b   1.000
_cell.length_c   1.000
_cell.angle_alpha   90.00
_cell.angle_beta   90.00
_cell.angle_gamma   90.00
#
_symmetry.space_group_name_H-M   'P 1'
#
loop_
_entity.id
_entity.type
_entity.pdbx_description
1 polymer ?
#
loop_
_entity_poly.entity_id
_entity_poly.type
_entity_poly.pdbx_seq_one_letter_code
_entity_poly.pdbx_strand_id
1 'polypeptide(L)'
;GMPAMVIVTGVDTIETSVGRVGQFINPANRTLEITLSLPEGTSFLPNMFASVWLEDISIDSALVLPSSLVQQDINGDDFVFVAVGEGAERTVEKRLLEIGMSSGDVMMVEGGLSFGQDVISKGASRVVTGQAVSIIEE
;
A
#
# COMPACT_ATOMS: atom_id res chain seq x y z
N GLY A 1 9.41 19.60 6.39
CA GLY A 1 8.51 19.85 5.24
C GLY A 1 7.84 18.56 4.84
N MET A 2 8.54 17.72 4.09
CA MET A 2 8.12 16.34 3.80
C MET A 2 8.19 15.48 5.08
N PRO A 3 7.12 14.76 5.47
CA PRO A 3 7.15 13.85 6.60
C PRO A 3 8.14 12.71 6.36
N ALA A 4 8.77 12.27 7.44
CA ALA A 4 9.78 11.23 7.38
C ALA A 4 9.82 10.43 8.69
N MET A 5 10.22 9.18 8.58
CA MET A 5 10.45 8.29 9.71
C MET A 5 11.89 7.80 9.67
N VAL A 6 12.63 8.02 10.75
CA VAL A 6 14.03 7.60 10.92
C VAL A 6 14.05 6.38 11.83
N ILE A 7 14.53 5.26 11.28
CA ILE A 7 14.51 3.96 11.93
C ILE A 7 15.95 3.54 12.19
N VAL A 8 16.29 3.33 13.46
CA VAL A 8 17.55 2.71 13.87
C VAL A 8 17.22 1.36 14.47
N THR A 9 17.48 0.29 13.72
CA THR A 9 17.08 -1.06 14.09
C THR A 9 17.60 -1.46 15.47
N GLY A 10 16.70 -1.89 16.36
CA GLY A 10 17.03 -2.30 17.72
C GLY A 10 17.24 -1.15 18.71
N VAL A 11 17.06 0.11 18.30
CA VAL A 11 17.13 1.27 19.19
C VAL A 11 15.79 1.98 19.27
N ASP A 12 15.39 2.68 18.22
CA ASP A 12 14.14 3.46 18.23
C ASP A 12 13.70 3.83 16.81
N THR A 13 12.47 4.31 16.69
CA THR A 13 11.89 4.86 15.45
C THR A 13 11.29 6.22 15.74
N ILE A 14 11.69 7.22 14.95
CA ILE A 14 11.34 8.62 15.20
C ILE A 14 10.67 9.23 13.98
N GLU A 15 9.48 9.78 14.19
CA GLU A 15 8.79 10.61 13.22
C GLU A 15 9.37 12.04 13.24
N THR A 16 9.64 12.56 12.05
CA THR A 16 10.20 13.89 11.83
C THR A 16 9.78 14.41 10.45
N SER A 17 10.38 15.52 10.00
CA SER A 17 10.26 15.98 8.64
C SER A 17 11.59 16.48 8.10
N VAL A 18 11.73 16.48 6.78
CA VAL A 18 12.91 17.02 6.10
C VAL A 18 13.04 18.51 6.44
N GLY A 19 14.14 18.88 7.10
CA GLY A 19 14.45 20.23 7.53
C GLY A 19 15.20 21.04 6.47
N ARG A 20 16.10 20.40 5.72
CA ARG A 20 16.86 21.05 4.64
C ARG A 20 17.13 20.09 3.48
N VAL A 21 17.05 20.62 2.27
CA VAL A 21 17.52 19.96 1.04
C VAL A 21 18.73 20.74 0.54
N GLY A 22 19.83 20.04 0.28
CA GLY A 22 21.05 20.60 -0.28
C GLY A 22 20.82 21.13 -1.69
N GLN A 23 21.46 22.24 -2.04
CA GLN A 23 21.28 22.90 -3.35
C GLN A 23 22.18 22.32 -4.45
N PHE A 24 23.11 21.42 -4.09
CA PHE A 24 24.07 20.83 -5.01
C PHE A 24 23.71 19.38 -5.29
N ILE A 25 23.37 19.09 -6.55
CA ILE A 25 23.21 17.72 -7.04
C ILE A 25 24.61 17.20 -7.38
N ASN A 26 25.06 16.14 -6.71
CA ASN A 26 26.35 15.54 -7.03
C ASN A 26 26.30 14.93 -8.44
N PRO A 27 27.12 15.39 -9.40
CA PRO A 27 27.03 14.94 -10.79
C PRO A 27 27.45 13.48 -10.99
N ALA A 28 28.26 12.92 -10.08
CA ALA A 28 28.79 11.56 -10.22
C ALA A 28 27.74 10.48 -9.94
N ASN A 29 26.81 10.75 -9.02
CA ASN A 29 25.80 9.78 -8.57
C ASN A 29 24.37 10.33 -8.58
N ARG A 30 24.18 11.58 -8.98
CA ARG A 30 22.89 12.29 -9.08
C ARG A 30 22.13 12.34 -7.75
N THR A 31 22.85 12.30 -6.62
CA THR A 31 22.23 12.41 -5.29
C THR A 31 22.20 13.83 -4.76
N LEU A 32 21.25 14.09 -3.88
CA LEU A 32 21.11 15.32 -3.10
C LEU A 32 21.26 14.99 -1.62
N GLU A 33 21.91 15.86 -0.85
CA GLU A 33 21.95 15.73 0.60
C GLU A 33 20.65 16.28 1.21
N ILE A 34 20.05 15.54 2.14
CA ILE A 34 18.92 16.01 2.94
C ILE A 34 19.28 15.96 4.43
N THR A 35 18.78 16.93 5.19
CA THR A 35 18.95 17.00 6.63
C THR A 35 17.59 16.88 7.29
N LEU A 36 17.45 15.93 8.22
CA LEU A 36 16.27 15.75 9.04
C LEU A 36 16.57 16.23 10.47
N SER A 37 15.65 16.99 11.05
CA SER A 37 15.81 17.49 12.42
C SER A 37 15.29 16.46 13.40
N LEU A 38 16.14 15.95 14.30
CA LEU A 38 15.69 15.03 15.33
C LEU A 38 15.18 15.82 16.55
N PRO A 39 14.15 15.33 17.27
CA PRO A 39 13.75 15.92 18.54
C PRO A 39 14.88 15.80 19.58
N GLU A 40 14.79 16.55 20.68
CA GLU A 40 15.76 16.42 21.77
C GLU A 40 15.47 15.16 22.62
N GLY A 41 16.53 14.59 23.22
CA GLY A 41 16.39 13.45 24.15
C GLY A 41 16.22 12.08 23.48
N THR A 42 16.56 11.96 22.20
CA THR A 42 16.51 10.68 21.49
C THR A 42 17.60 9.72 21.95
N SER A 43 17.36 8.43 21.78
CA SER A 43 18.36 7.38 22.03
C SER A 43 19.40 7.24 20.91
N PHE A 44 19.32 8.08 19.86
CA PHE A 44 20.21 7.98 18.70
C PHE A 44 21.58 8.55 19.02
N LEU A 45 22.62 7.81 18.64
CA LEU A 45 24.01 8.22 18.79
C LEU A 45 24.59 8.69 17.45
N PRO A 46 25.63 9.54 17.46
CA PRO A 46 26.36 9.89 16.25
C PRO A 46 26.90 8.65 15.52
N ASN A 47 27.00 8.74 14.19
CA ASN A 47 27.54 7.69 13.31
C ASN A 47 26.74 6.37 13.27
N MET A 48 25.50 6.35 13.77
CA MET A 48 24.62 5.20 13.58
C MET A 48 24.12 5.13 12.14
N PHE A 49 23.95 3.90 11.64
CA PHE A 49 23.21 3.65 10.41
C PHE A 49 21.71 3.68 10.71
N ALA A 50 20.97 4.43 9.89
CA ALA A 50 19.53 4.53 9.98
C ALA A 50 18.91 4.26 8.60
N SER A 51 17.72 3.68 8.60
CA SER A 51 16.83 3.69 7.44
C SER A 51 15.92 4.90 7.55
N VAL A 52 15.76 5.64 6.45
CA VAL A 52 14.85 6.80 6.41
C VAL A 52 13.74 6.48 5.42
N TRP A 53 12.50 6.54 5.91
CA TRP A 53 11.31 6.39 5.11
C TRP A 53 10.74 7.79 4.90
N LEU A 54 10.54 8.19 3.64
CA LEU A 54 10.02 9.49 3.27
C LEU A 54 8.60 9.31 2.74
N GLU A 55 7.67 10.11 3.24
CA GLU A 55 6.30 10.12 2.76
C GLU A 55 6.19 11.14 1.61
N ASP A 56 6.12 10.63 0.38
CA ASP A 56 6.01 11.47 -0.83
C ASP A 56 4.54 11.81 -1.16
N ILE A 57 3.62 10.88 -0.89
CA ILE A 57 2.19 11.01 -1.21
C ILE A 57 1.35 10.46 -0.05
N SER A 58 0.33 11.23 0.35
CA SER A 58 -0.66 10.84 1.35
C SER A 58 -2.07 11.06 0.78
N ILE A 59 -2.92 10.04 0.84
CA ILE A 59 -4.28 10.07 0.31
C ILE A 59 -5.23 9.58 1.42
N ASP A 60 -6.01 10.51 1.99
CA ASP A 60 -6.87 10.27 3.15
C ASP A 60 -7.99 9.26 2.90
N SER A 61 -8.43 9.11 1.65
CA SER A 61 -9.56 8.25 1.28
C SER A 61 -9.22 7.45 0.03
N ALA A 62 -8.42 6.41 0.23
CA ALA A 62 -8.08 5.43 -0.81
C ALA A 62 -8.77 4.10 -0.54
N LEU A 63 -9.33 3.50 -1.60
CA LEU A 63 -9.71 2.10 -1.56
C LEU A 63 -8.46 1.27 -1.80
N VAL A 64 -8.12 0.37 -0.87
CA VAL A 64 -6.96 -0.49 -0.98
C VAL A 64 -7.35 -1.95 -0.85
N LEU A 65 -6.63 -2.81 -1.56
CA LEU A 65 -6.73 -4.25 -1.44
C LEU A 65 -5.37 -4.86 -1.18
N PRO A 66 -5.28 -5.98 -0.45
CA PRO A 66 -4.08 -6.80 -0.45
C PRO A 66 -3.74 -7.21 -1.88
N SER A 67 -2.48 -7.03 -2.27
CA SER A 67 -1.96 -7.38 -3.60
C SER A 67 -2.22 -8.85 -3.96
N SER A 68 -2.28 -9.72 -2.96
CA SER A 68 -2.57 -11.15 -3.10
C SER A 68 -3.98 -11.48 -3.58
N LEU A 69 -4.92 -10.54 -3.50
CA LEU A 69 -6.29 -10.74 -3.98
C LEU A 69 -6.49 -10.36 -5.45
N VAL A 70 -5.63 -9.49 -5.97
CA VAL A 70 -5.68 -9.01 -7.35
C VAL A 70 -5.14 -10.10 -8.27
N GLN A 71 -5.92 -10.48 -9.26
CA GLN A 71 -5.54 -11.43 -10.31
C GLN A 71 -5.43 -10.69 -11.64
N GLN A 72 -4.58 -11.18 -12.52
CA GLN A 72 -4.42 -10.64 -13.87
C GLN A 72 -4.91 -11.67 -14.89
N ASP A 73 -5.68 -11.22 -15.88
CA ASP A 73 -6.13 -12.11 -16.96
C ASP A 73 -5.13 -12.17 -18.13
N ILE A 74 -5.48 -12.95 -19.16
CA ILE A 74 -4.61 -13.17 -20.32
C ILE A 74 -4.33 -11.90 -21.14
N ASN A 75 -5.16 -10.86 -21.01
CA ASN A 75 -4.99 -9.60 -21.71
C ASN A 75 -4.13 -8.62 -20.90
N GLY A 76 -3.80 -8.96 -19.66
CA GLY A 76 -3.10 -8.09 -18.73
C GLY A 76 -4.04 -7.24 -17.87
N ASP A 77 -5.36 -7.44 -17.95
CA ASP A 77 -6.32 -6.68 -17.16
C ASP A 77 -6.37 -7.21 -15.72
N ASP A 78 -6.21 -6.29 -14.76
CA ASP A 78 -6.32 -6.60 -13.34
C ASP A 78 -7.79 -6.74 -12.92
N PHE A 79 -8.07 -7.72 -12.07
CA PHE A 79 -9.43 -8.02 -11.64
C PHE A 79 -9.48 -8.69 -10.27
N VAL A 80 -10.65 -8.64 -9.66
CA VAL A 80 -10.99 -9.39 -8.44
C VAL A 80 -12.31 -10.11 -8.61
N PHE A 81 -12.55 -11.09 -7.76
CA PHE A 81 -13.87 -11.70 -7.64
C PHE A 81 -14.61 -11.10 -6.45
N VAL A 82 -15.84 -10.68 -6.69
CA VAL A 82 -16.75 -10.14 -5.67
C VAL A 82 -17.92 -11.09 -5.45
N ALA A 83 -18.45 -11.12 -4.24
CA ALA A 83 -19.66 -11.86 -3.89
C ALA A 83 -20.86 -10.90 -3.87
N VAL A 84 -21.71 -10.98 -4.90
CA VAL A 84 -22.90 -10.14 -5.07
C VAL A 84 -24.20 -10.89 -4.74
N GLY A 85 -25.16 -10.20 -4.14
CA GLY A 85 -26.46 -10.77 -3.72
C GLY A 85 -26.76 -10.54 -2.25
N GLU A 86 -27.96 -10.95 -1.83
CA GLU A 86 -28.45 -10.83 -0.45
C GLU A 86 -28.64 -12.22 0.18
N GLY A 87 -28.27 -12.35 1.45
CA GLY A 87 -28.40 -13.60 2.21
C GLY A 87 -27.14 -14.48 2.21
N ALA A 88 -27.33 -15.75 2.57
CA ALA A 88 -26.23 -16.71 2.78
C ALA A 88 -25.66 -17.30 1.48
N GLU A 89 -26.42 -17.24 0.38
CA GLU A 89 -25.94 -17.59 -0.95
C GLU A 89 -25.72 -16.33 -1.76
N ARG A 90 -24.51 -16.19 -2.28
CA ARG A 90 -24.11 -15.08 -3.14
C ARG A 90 -23.54 -15.62 -4.44
N THR A 91 -23.55 -14.78 -5.46
CA THR A 91 -23.00 -15.12 -6.77
C THR A 91 -21.66 -14.45 -6.95
N VAL A 92 -20.71 -15.18 -7.52
CA VAL A 92 -19.40 -14.65 -7.88
C VAL A 92 -19.51 -13.79 -9.14
N GLU A 93 -18.95 -12.59 -9.09
CA GLU A 93 -18.81 -11.72 -10.26
C GLU A 93 -17.35 -11.31 -10.43
N LYS A 94 -16.82 -11.43 -11.67
CA LYS A 94 -15.50 -10.90 -12.04
C LYS A 94 -15.61 -9.39 -12.21
N ARG A 95 -14.80 -8.66 -11.47
CA ARG A 95 -14.73 -7.21 -11.50
C ARG A 95 -13.37 -6.76 -11.99
N LEU A 96 -13.32 -6.12 -13.16
CA LEU A 96 -12.10 -5.46 -13.62
C LEU A 96 -11.78 -4.29 -12.71
N LEU A 97 -10.49 -4.07 -12.45
CA LEU A 97 -9.99 -3.02 -11.59
C LEU A 97 -9.12 -2.05 -12.38
N GLU A 98 -9.19 -0.79 -12.00
CA GLU A 98 -8.17 0.20 -12.34
C GLU A 98 -7.26 0.33 -11.11
N ILE A 99 -6.03 -0.16 -11.22
CA ILE A 99 -5.05 -0.17 -10.14
C ILE A 99 -4.21 1.10 -10.19
N GLY A 100 -4.05 1.74 -9.03
CA GLY A 100 -3.18 2.90 -8.84
C GLY A 100 -1.83 2.51 -8.22
N MET A 101 -1.38 3.34 -7.29
CA MET A 101 -0.11 3.11 -6.59
C MET A 101 -0.16 1.87 -5.68
N SER A 102 0.94 1.13 -5.62
CA SER A 102 1.14 0.06 -4.64
C SER A 102 2.14 0.50 -3.56
N SER A 103 1.91 0.06 -2.33
CA SER A 103 2.79 0.32 -1.19
C SER A 103 2.84 -0.91 -0.31
N GLY A 104 4.03 -1.52 -0.22
CA GLY A 104 4.20 -2.80 0.48
C GLY A 104 3.29 -3.89 -0.09
N ASP A 105 2.45 -4.47 0.76
CA ASP A 105 1.56 -5.59 0.41
C ASP A 105 0.16 -5.15 -0.04
N VAL A 106 -0.09 -3.85 -0.18
CA VAL A 106 -1.39 -3.31 -0.61
C VAL A 106 -1.28 -2.56 -1.93
N MET A 107 -2.36 -2.63 -2.71
CA MET A 107 -2.54 -1.86 -3.94
C MET A 107 -3.73 -0.93 -3.80
N MET A 108 -3.58 0.29 -4.29
CA MET A 108 -4.68 1.23 -4.44
C MET A 108 -5.56 0.82 -5.62
N VAL A 109 -6.87 0.90 -5.43
CA VAL A 109 -7.88 0.71 -6.46
C VAL A 109 -8.50 2.07 -6.77
N GLU A 110 -8.27 2.55 -7.98
CA GLU A 110 -8.80 3.82 -8.48
C GLU A 110 -10.20 3.65 -9.08
N GLY A 111 -10.51 2.45 -9.59
CA GLY A 111 -11.76 2.17 -10.28
C GLY A 111 -12.15 0.69 -10.27
N GLY A 112 -13.43 0.43 -10.55
CA GLY A 112 -14.00 -0.93 -10.67
C GLY A 112 -14.53 -1.52 -9.36
N LEU A 113 -14.12 -1.02 -8.20
CA LEU A 113 -14.61 -1.46 -6.89
C LEU A 113 -15.14 -0.28 -6.07
N SER A 114 -16.11 -0.56 -5.20
CA SER A 114 -16.71 0.42 -4.29
C SER A 114 -16.67 -0.09 -2.86
N PHE A 115 -16.65 0.85 -1.92
CA PHE A 115 -16.68 0.53 -0.49
C PHE A 115 -17.92 -0.30 -0.12
N GLY A 116 -17.74 -1.24 0.81
CA GLY A 116 -18.81 -2.13 1.29
C GLY A 116 -19.08 -3.36 0.42
N GLN A 117 -18.26 -3.59 -0.61
CA GLN A 117 -18.35 -4.79 -1.45
C GLN A 117 -17.47 -5.91 -0.91
N ASP A 118 -18.01 -7.13 -0.86
CA ASP A 118 -17.30 -8.29 -0.36
C ASP A 118 -16.44 -8.92 -1.46
N VAL A 119 -15.13 -8.88 -1.26
CA VAL A 119 -14.12 -9.48 -2.14
C VAL A 119 -13.80 -10.89 -1.67
N ILE A 120 -13.71 -11.84 -2.61
CA ILE A 120 -13.41 -13.23 -2.31
C ILE A 120 -11.92 -13.37 -2.04
N SER A 121 -11.56 -13.68 -0.79
CA SER A 121 -10.15 -13.86 -0.38
C SER A 121 -9.68 -15.31 -0.52
N LYS A 122 -10.36 -16.24 0.15
CA LYS A 122 -10.06 -17.68 0.09
C LYS A 122 -10.82 -18.34 -1.06
N GLY A 123 -10.09 -19.06 -1.90
CA GLY A 123 -10.69 -19.79 -3.03
C GLY A 123 -10.90 -18.96 -4.29
N ALA A 124 -10.39 -17.72 -4.34
CA ALA A 124 -10.49 -16.83 -5.50
C ALA A 124 -9.93 -17.45 -6.79
N SER A 125 -8.99 -18.40 -6.71
CA SER A 125 -8.43 -19.13 -7.85
C SER A 125 -9.28 -20.31 -8.34
N ARG A 126 -10.31 -20.70 -7.58
CA ARG A 126 -11.17 -21.86 -7.87
C ARG A 126 -12.59 -21.47 -8.25
N VAL A 127 -12.96 -20.21 -8.06
CA VAL A 127 -14.29 -19.71 -8.39
C VAL A 127 -14.32 -19.23 -9.84
N VAL A 128 -15.49 -19.38 -10.46
CA VAL A 128 -15.78 -18.81 -11.77
C VAL A 128 -16.96 -17.85 -11.64
N THR A 129 -17.02 -16.86 -12.54
CA THR A 129 -18.17 -15.95 -12.62
C THR A 129 -19.48 -16.73 -12.74
N GLY A 130 -20.49 -16.34 -11.95
CA GLY A 130 -21.81 -16.98 -11.90
C GLY A 130 -21.91 -18.15 -10.92
N GLN A 131 -20.81 -18.55 -10.27
CA GLN A 131 -20.85 -19.61 -9.26
C GLN A 131 -21.49 -19.12 -7.96
N ALA A 132 -22.37 -19.94 -7.37
CA ALA A 132 -22.89 -19.72 -6.04
C ALA A 132 -21.81 -20.00 -4.98
N VAL A 133 -21.65 -19.07 -4.05
CA VAL A 133 -20.72 -19.14 -2.93
C VAL A 133 -21.42 -18.78 -1.63
N SER A 134 -20.97 -19.37 -0.54
CA SER A 134 -21.42 -19.03 0.81
C SER A 134 -20.30 -18.28 1.54
N ILE A 135 -20.67 -17.22 2.25
CA ILE A 135 -19.73 -16.49 3.08
C ILE A 135 -19.42 -17.33 4.32
N ILE A 136 -18.15 -17.53 4.59
CA ILE A 136 -17.66 -18.06 5.86
C ILE A 136 -17.18 -16.87 6.68
N GLU A 137 -17.80 -16.63 7.83
CA GLU A 137 -17.24 -15.72 8.84
C GLU A 137 -16.14 -16.48 9.59
N GLU A 138 -14.97 -15.84 9.76
CA GLU A 138 -13.89 -16.32 10.63
C GLU A 138 -13.94 -15.60 11.98
#